data_AF-A0A0N1NAT3-F1
#
_entry.id   AF-A0A0N1NAT3-F1
#
_cell.length_a   1.000
_cell.length_b   1.000
_cell.length_c   1.000
_cell.angle_alpha   90.00
_cell.angle_beta   90.00
_cell.angle_gamma   90.00
#
_symmetry.space_group_name_H-M   'P 1'
#
loop_
_entity.id
_entity.type
_entity.pdbx_description
1 polymer ?
#
loop_
_entity_poly.entity_id
_entity_poly.type
_entity_poly.pdbx_seq_one_letter_code
_entity_poly.pdbx_strand_id
1 'polypeptide(L)'
;MADNVTSLFRSTAAHSPSMAALTREGGDGTGPVDFCIPCNPYFPTPAMFDQLASRLRDIITYYPSGADTITSELCNLLQLPPQCVAMGNGSTELITWIDHLLVHESLAIPVPTFGRWTDQPLETGKRVDMFPLQESSGFALDLAQYAEFIRKRGTRVAVICNPNNPDGGFIPRQSLVQFMDAMADLDLIVIDESFLEFADAENEPSTVEDAVMRPNVIVLRSLGKNFGLHGIRFGYLVANPALAGRVRTMLPKWNLNSFAEHVVFMLKEHGAEYMESLHMVRRDRLDMARQLSQLPGLTVYPSQGNFLFVRLPVGAEGTVVRDRMLTEHRILVRECGNKIGSSSRFLRLVVRPQVDVRRLVVGLEQVLYGTRRGAAVPEPSNGTSYSSGTAAVDRLVSQTNGAGMVGLAAQAAAMPALAPGSAPAAAAMPAPTPLPVPTPMPAPVPVPAPMPAAASMGGPMGAPMGVPMQPPMGNPFASPMGQPVGAPMGQPPMGMPAPSPADGLQAVAQTGMPGLAAAANRRGMPAAGGLTAAQVRGRTQPAPVPEPTGWPAAGAMYNQQVV
;
A
#
# COMPACT_ATOMS: atom_id res chain seq x y z
N MET A 1 -33.40 11.44 -0.59
CA MET A 1 -31.99 11.51 -0.15
C MET A 1 -31.26 10.19 -0.39
N ALA A 2 -31.72 9.05 0.13
CA ALA A 2 -31.07 7.74 -0.09
C ALA A 2 -30.76 7.41 -1.57
N ASP A 3 -31.69 7.73 -2.47
CA ASP A 3 -31.54 7.51 -3.92
C ASP A 3 -30.41 8.36 -4.55
N ASN A 4 -30.16 9.56 -4.02
CA ASN A 4 -29.10 10.45 -4.53
C ASN A 4 -27.72 9.88 -4.23
N VAL A 5 -27.46 9.51 -2.97
CA VAL A 5 -26.17 8.96 -2.53
C VAL A 5 -25.85 7.64 -3.25
N THR A 6 -26.85 6.77 -3.42
CA THR A 6 -26.69 5.49 -4.13
C THR A 6 -26.59 5.66 -5.65
N SER A 7 -27.08 6.76 -6.23
CA SER A 7 -26.92 7.06 -7.66
C SER A 7 -25.46 7.26 -8.06
N LEU A 8 -24.60 7.73 -7.14
CA LEU A 8 -23.17 7.94 -7.40
C LEU A 8 -22.46 6.67 -7.89
N PHE A 9 -22.83 5.50 -7.36
CA PHE A 9 -22.28 4.20 -7.78
C PHE A 9 -22.72 3.76 -9.18
N ARG A 10 -23.68 4.48 -9.80
CA ARG A 10 -24.20 4.24 -11.15
C ARG A 10 -23.68 5.26 -12.16
N SER A 11 -23.23 6.43 -11.70
CA SER A 11 -22.79 7.55 -12.55
C SER A 11 -21.27 7.70 -12.64
N THR A 12 -20.48 7.13 -11.72
CA THR A 12 -19.01 7.15 -11.81
C THR A 12 -18.43 5.84 -12.32
N ALA A 13 -17.51 5.91 -13.30
CA ALA A 13 -16.69 4.77 -13.72
C ALA A 13 -15.65 4.31 -12.67
N ALA A 14 -15.45 5.07 -11.59
CA ALA A 14 -14.59 4.69 -10.48
C ALA A 14 -15.27 3.62 -9.60
N HIS A 15 -14.52 2.62 -9.14
CA HIS A 15 -15.05 1.50 -8.33
C HIS A 15 -15.68 1.92 -6.98
N SER A 16 -15.53 3.17 -6.55
CA SER A 16 -16.23 3.76 -5.40
C SER A 16 -16.29 5.29 -5.57
N PRO A 17 -17.43 5.94 -5.25
CA PRO A 17 -17.51 7.40 -5.17
C PRO A 17 -16.51 7.95 -4.15
N SER A 18 -16.01 9.17 -4.38
CA SER A 18 -15.10 9.82 -3.43
C SER A 18 -15.83 10.23 -2.15
N MET A 19 -15.12 10.19 -1.02
CA MET A 19 -15.65 10.66 0.27
C MET A 19 -16.15 12.11 0.19
N ALA A 20 -15.48 12.97 -0.58
CA ALA A 20 -15.93 14.34 -0.82
C ALA A 20 -17.25 14.45 -1.60
N ALA A 21 -17.59 13.48 -2.47
CA ALA A 21 -18.91 13.41 -3.11
C ALA A 21 -19.97 12.91 -2.11
N LEU A 22 -19.66 11.84 -1.36
CA LEU A 22 -20.55 11.27 -0.34
C LEU A 22 -20.90 12.28 0.76
N THR A 23 -19.94 13.08 1.23
CA THR A 23 -20.19 14.14 2.22
C THR A 23 -21.09 15.26 1.68
N ARG A 24 -20.98 15.62 0.39
CA ARG A 24 -21.86 16.64 -0.22
C ARG A 24 -23.30 16.14 -0.36
N GLU A 25 -23.50 14.91 -0.84
CA GLU A 25 -24.83 14.29 -0.95
C GLU A 25 -25.43 13.93 0.42
N GLY A 26 -24.60 13.76 1.45
CA GLY A 26 -25.02 13.44 2.83
C GLY A 26 -25.62 14.62 3.61
N GLY A 27 -25.50 15.86 3.12
CA GLY A 27 -26.22 17.04 3.62
C GLY A 27 -25.79 17.63 4.97
N ASP A 28 -25.18 16.85 5.86
CA ASP A 28 -24.78 17.27 7.21
C ASP A 28 -23.28 17.63 7.37
N GLY A 29 -22.53 17.63 6.27
CA GLY A 29 -21.10 17.95 6.27
C GLY A 29 -20.18 16.86 6.84
N THR A 30 -20.72 15.72 7.27
CA THR A 30 -19.93 14.57 7.76
C THR A 30 -19.89 13.45 6.72
N GLY A 31 -18.75 12.79 6.56
CA GLY A 31 -18.66 11.59 5.72
C GLY A 31 -19.30 10.37 6.39
N PRO A 32 -19.64 9.30 5.63
CA PRO A 32 -19.83 7.98 6.22
C PRO A 32 -18.54 7.45 6.85
N VAL A 33 -18.63 6.38 7.65
CA VAL A 33 -17.43 5.65 8.09
C VAL A 33 -16.88 4.85 6.93
N ASP A 34 -15.63 5.11 6.54
CA ASP A 34 -14.97 4.47 5.41
C ASP A 34 -14.35 3.11 5.81
N PHE A 35 -15.03 2.02 5.42
CA PHE A 35 -14.51 0.65 5.42
C PHE A 35 -14.08 0.19 4.01
N CYS A 36 -13.93 1.15 3.08
CA CYS A 36 -13.76 0.95 1.65
C CYS A 36 -12.30 1.14 1.22
N ILE A 37 -11.65 2.24 1.64
CA ILE A 37 -10.28 2.61 1.25
C ILE A 37 -9.26 2.17 2.32
N PRO A 38 -8.29 1.26 2.02
CA PRO A 38 -7.42 0.70 3.06
C PRO A 38 -6.29 1.65 3.47
N CYS A 39 -6.54 2.44 4.50
CA CYS A 39 -5.56 3.32 5.16
C CYS A 39 -4.98 2.71 6.45
N ASN A 40 -3.87 3.26 6.92
CA ASN A 40 -3.52 3.22 8.33
C ASN A 40 -4.35 4.30 9.07
N PRO A 41 -5.18 3.96 10.07
CA PRO A 41 -5.98 4.93 10.82
C PRO A 41 -5.20 5.57 12.00
N TYR A 42 -3.98 5.12 12.27
CA TYR A 42 -3.16 5.51 13.43
C TYR A 42 -1.87 6.26 13.06
N PHE A 43 -1.67 6.56 11.78
CA PHE A 43 -0.57 7.37 11.27
C PHE A 43 -1.06 8.23 10.10
N PRO A 44 -0.62 9.50 9.95
CA PRO A 44 0.30 10.25 10.82
C PRO A 44 -0.27 10.58 12.20
N THR A 45 0.58 11.01 13.13
CA THR A 45 0.15 11.52 14.44
C THR A 45 -0.44 12.94 14.30
N PRO A 46 -1.23 13.42 15.28
CA PRO A 46 -1.73 14.81 15.26
C PRO A 46 -0.62 15.86 15.13
N ALA A 47 0.51 15.68 15.82
CA ALA A 47 1.65 16.58 15.75
C ALA A 47 2.27 16.66 14.35
N MET A 48 2.25 15.55 13.58
CA MET A 48 2.69 15.55 12.19
C MET A 48 1.74 16.38 11.30
N PHE A 49 0.44 16.35 11.55
CA PHE A 49 -0.52 17.22 10.87
C PHE A 49 -0.33 18.69 11.24
N ASP A 50 -0.05 19.01 12.51
CA ASP A 50 0.25 20.38 12.94
C ASP A 50 1.54 20.91 12.28
N GLN A 51 2.57 20.06 12.15
CA GLN A 51 3.81 20.40 11.44
C GLN A 51 3.55 20.67 9.95
N LEU A 52 2.80 19.80 9.26
CA LEU A 52 2.41 20.00 7.86
C LEU A 52 1.55 21.26 7.68
N ALA A 53 0.64 21.56 8.61
CA ALA A 53 -0.15 22.78 8.60
C ALA A 53 0.70 24.04 8.79
N SER A 54 1.69 24.00 9.70
CA SER A 54 2.63 25.11 9.91
C SER A 54 3.49 25.42 8.67
N ARG A 55 3.75 24.40 7.84
CA ARG A 55 4.52 24.48 6.59
C ARG A 55 3.69 24.64 5.32
N LEU A 56 2.35 24.69 5.43
CA LEU A 56 1.45 24.67 4.28
C LEU A 56 1.80 25.73 3.22
N ARG A 57 2.21 26.94 3.63
CA ARG A 57 2.61 28.02 2.70
C ARG A 57 3.86 27.65 1.90
N ASP A 58 4.90 27.14 2.56
CA ASP A 58 6.15 26.73 1.92
C ASP A 58 5.85 25.59 0.92
N ILE A 59 5.10 24.58 1.38
CA ILE A 59 4.70 23.39 0.61
C ILE A 59 3.96 23.75 -0.69
N ILE A 60 3.03 24.72 -0.66
CA ILE A 60 2.21 25.07 -1.85
C ILE A 60 2.82 26.15 -2.76
N THR A 61 3.89 26.83 -2.33
CA THR A 61 4.52 27.92 -3.10
C THR A 61 5.88 27.56 -3.69
N TYR A 62 6.54 26.53 -3.19
CA TYR A 62 7.84 26.07 -3.68
C TYR A 62 7.72 24.78 -4.51
N TYR A 63 8.52 24.71 -5.58
CA TYR A 63 8.80 23.45 -6.26
C TYR A 63 9.52 22.50 -5.30
N PRO A 64 9.22 21.19 -5.38
CA PRO A 64 9.91 20.19 -4.58
C PRO A 64 11.37 20.03 -5.01
N SER A 65 12.18 19.46 -4.12
CA SER A 65 13.54 19.01 -4.41
C SER A 65 13.59 18.03 -5.60
N GLY A 66 14.78 17.87 -6.18
CA GLY A 66 15.03 16.85 -7.20
C GLY A 66 14.64 15.46 -6.71
N ALA A 67 14.11 14.63 -7.62
CA ALA A 67 13.64 13.28 -7.28
C ALA A 67 14.75 12.43 -6.65
N ASP A 68 16.02 12.61 -7.06
CA ASP A 68 17.17 11.93 -6.48
C ASP A 68 17.40 12.31 -5.00
N THR A 69 17.12 13.57 -4.61
CA THR A 69 17.21 14.04 -3.21
C THR A 69 16.17 13.37 -2.34
N ILE A 70 14.89 13.39 -2.78
CA ILE A 70 13.77 12.78 -2.03
C ILE A 70 13.92 11.25 -1.97
N THR A 71 14.38 10.64 -3.08
CA THR A 71 14.70 9.21 -3.13
C THR A 71 15.85 8.87 -2.19
N SER A 72 16.90 9.70 -2.11
CA SER A 72 18.02 9.47 -1.20
C SER A 72 17.60 9.50 0.27
N GLU A 73 16.77 10.48 0.69
CA GLU A 73 16.28 10.54 2.08
C GLU A 73 15.41 9.31 2.42
N LEU A 74 14.50 8.91 1.53
CA LEU A 74 13.73 7.67 1.71
C LEU A 74 14.63 6.42 1.75
N CYS A 75 15.68 6.38 0.93
CA CYS A 75 16.61 5.26 0.87
C CYS A 75 17.51 5.18 2.11
N ASN A 76 17.91 6.32 2.68
CA ASN A 76 18.62 6.39 3.96
C ASN A 76 17.77 5.79 5.09
N LEU A 77 16.47 6.11 5.11
CA LEU A 77 15.52 5.54 6.08
C LEU A 77 15.35 4.03 5.89
N LEU A 78 15.11 3.59 4.66
CA LEU A 78 14.83 2.19 4.32
C LEU A 78 16.07 1.30 4.23
N GLN A 79 17.28 1.87 4.35
CA GLN A 79 18.57 1.20 4.10
C GLN A 79 18.66 0.54 2.71
N LEU A 80 18.12 1.21 1.69
CA LEU A 80 18.15 0.77 0.29
C LEU A 80 19.20 1.53 -0.53
N PRO A 81 19.81 0.94 -1.57
CA PRO A 81 20.71 1.69 -2.47
C PRO A 81 19.89 2.62 -3.39
N PRO A 82 20.11 3.95 -3.41
CA PRO A 82 19.25 4.89 -4.16
C PRO A 82 19.16 4.59 -5.66
N GLN A 83 20.22 4.08 -6.28
CA GLN A 83 20.24 3.69 -7.68
C GLN A 83 19.24 2.57 -8.04
N CYS A 84 18.88 1.73 -7.06
CA CYS A 84 17.94 0.62 -7.17
C CYS A 84 16.47 1.05 -7.01
N VAL A 85 16.20 2.32 -6.70
CA VAL A 85 14.86 2.82 -6.37
C VAL A 85 14.36 3.80 -7.43
N ALA A 86 13.07 3.74 -7.73
CA ALA A 86 12.36 4.79 -8.47
C ALA A 86 11.07 5.17 -7.74
N MET A 87 10.98 6.42 -7.27
CA MET A 87 9.80 6.97 -6.61
C MET A 87 8.85 7.62 -7.61
N GLY A 88 7.54 7.40 -7.47
CA GLY A 88 6.49 8.00 -8.31
C GLY A 88 5.28 8.49 -7.50
N ASN A 89 4.25 9.02 -8.19
CA ASN A 89 3.02 9.57 -7.62
C ASN A 89 2.04 8.50 -7.08
N GLY A 90 2.59 7.58 -6.28
CA GLY A 90 1.94 6.36 -5.82
C GLY A 90 2.14 5.19 -6.77
N SER A 91 2.03 3.98 -6.24
CA SER A 91 2.32 2.74 -6.97
C SER A 91 1.52 2.60 -8.29
N THR A 92 0.31 3.17 -8.39
CA THR A 92 -0.50 3.20 -9.61
C THR A 92 0.21 3.80 -10.83
N GLU A 93 0.98 4.88 -10.65
CA GLU A 93 1.75 5.49 -11.75
C GLU A 93 2.90 4.57 -12.19
N LEU A 94 3.53 3.91 -11.22
CA LEU A 94 4.60 2.94 -11.49
C LEU A 94 4.05 1.69 -12.21
N ILE A 95 2.82 1.25 -11.92
CA ILE A 95 2.13 0.21 -12.72
C ILE A 95 1.99 0.65 -14.18
N THR A 96 1.57 1.90 -14.43
CA THR A 96 1.45 2.46 -15.78
C THR A 96 2.80 2.49 -16.51
N TRP A 97 3.89 2.89 -15.85
CA TRP A 97 5.22 2.86 -16.48
C TRP A 97 5.81 1.45 -16.64
N ILE A 98 5.60 0.54 -15.69
CA ILE A 98 5.95 -0.88 -15.83
C ILE A 98 5.26 -1.46 -17.07
N ASP A 99 3.96 -1.22 -17.22
CA ASP A 99 3.20 -1.65 -18.38
C ASP A 99 3.78 -1.07 -19.68
N HIS A 100 3.89 0.25 -19.82
CA HIS A 100 4.34 0.88 -21.07
C HIS A 100 5.80 0.56 -21.46
N LEU A 101 6.69 0.29 -20.50
CA LEU A 101 8.14 0.16 -20.76
C LEU A 101 8.65 -1.28 -20.75
N LEU A 102 7.97 -2.19 -20.04
CA LEU A 102 8.48 -3.53 -19.70
C LEU A 102 7.52 -4.66 -20.08
N VAL A 103 6.21 -4.40 -20.22
CA VAL A 103 5.24 -5.41 -20.67
C VAL A 103 5.00 -5.22 -22.17
N HIS A 104 5.57 -6.13 -22.98
CA HIS A 104 5.50 -6.05 -24.44
C HIS A 104 4.24 -6.74 -24.99
N GLU A 105 4.12 -8.06 -24.87
CA GLU A 105 2.99 -8.82 -25.45
C GLU A 105 1.94 -9.26 -24.42
N SER A 106 2.40 -9.72 -23.25
CA SER A 106 1.57 -10.53 -22.35
C SER A 106 2.06 -10.54 -20.91
N LEU A 107 1.11 -10.62 -19.98
CA LEU A 107 1.37 -10.82 -18.56
C LEU A 107 0.35 -11.77 -17.92
N ALA A 108 0.81 -12.59 -16.98
CA ALA A 108 0.00 -13.48 -16.19
C ALA A 108 -0.33 -12.84 -14.84
N ILE A 109 -1.56 -13.06 -14.36
CA ILE A 109 -2.06 -12.41 -13.15
C ILE A 109 -3.05 -13.32 -12.41
N PRO A 110 -2.86 -13.58 -11.09
CA PRO A 110 -3.87 -14.20 -10.25
C PRO A 110 -5.12 -13.33 -10.14
N VAL A 111 -6.31 -13.93 -10.21
CA VAL A 111 -7.60 -13.24 -10.00
C VAL A 111 -8.44 -13.95 -8.93
N PRO A 112 -9.06 -13.24 -7.96
CA PRO A 112 -9.20 -11.79 -7.90
C PRO A 112 -7.96 -11.07 -7.37
N THR A 113 -7.68 -9.88 -7.91
CA THR A 113 -6.56 -9.03 -7.47
C THR A 113 -6.90 -7.52 -7.56
N PHE A 114 -5.90 -6.64 -7.49
CA PHE A 114 -6.07 -5.20 -7.65
C PHE A 114 -6.26 -4.84 -9.14
N GLY A 115 -7.42 -4.24 -9.46
CA GLY A 115 -7.88 -4.00 -10.84
C GLY A 115 -6.86 -3.34 -11.75
N ARG A 116 -6.01 -2.40 -11.28
CA ARG A 116 -5.03 -1.76 -12.18
C ARG A 116 -4.07 -2.76 -12.84
N TRP A 117 -3.80 -3.91 -12.23
CA TRP A 117 -3.02 -4.96 -12.87
C TRP A 117 -3.74 -5.63 -14.05
N THR A 118 -5.07 -5.76 -14.04
CA THR A 118 -5.85 -6.23 -15.20
C THR A 118 -6.17 -5.11 -16.19
N ASP A 119 -6.49 -3.92 -15.69
CA ASP A 119 -7.15 -2.87 -16.47
C ASP A 119 -6.13 -2.10 -17.34
N GLN A 120 -4.97 -1.74 -16.78
CA GLN A 120 -3.88 -1.06 -17.49
C GLN A 120 -3.41 -1.82 -18.77
N PRO A 121 -3.08 -3.13 -18.72
CA PRO A 121 -2.64 -3.85 -19.91
C PRO A 121 -3.78 -4.12 -20.91
N LEU A 122 -5.04 -4.22 -20.47
CA LEU A 122 -6.19 -4.29 -21.40
C LEU A 122 -6.39 -2.96 -22.14
N GLU A 123 -6.27 -1.83 -21.44
CA GLU A 123 -6.30 -0.48 -22.02
C GLU A 123 -5.15 -0.25 -23.02
N THR A 124 -4.00 -0.90 -22.84
CA THR A 124 -2.86 -0.84 -23.78
C THR A 124 -2.81 -2.00 -24.78
N GLY A 125 -3.87 -2.81 -24.87
CA GLY A 125 -4.07 -3.82 -25.93
C GLY A 125 -3.30 -5.13 -25.77
N LYS A 126 -2.82 -5.46 -24.57
CA LYS A 126 -1.96 -6.62 -24.28
C LYS A 126 -2.76 -7.84 -23.83
N ARG A 127 -2.15 -9.02 -23.96
CA ARG A 127 -2.75 -10.29 -23.53
C ARG A 127 -2.64 -10.46 -22.01
N VAL A 128 -3.77 -10.40 -21.31
CA VAL A 128 -3.85 -10.71 -19.88
C VAL A 128 -4.22 -12.18 -19.67
N ASP A 129 -3.26 -12.97 -19.23
CA ASP A 129 -3.45 -14.40 -18.93
C ASP A 129 -3.86 -14.57 -17.46
N MET A 130 -5.17 -14.63 -17.21
CA MET A 130 -5.74 -14.63 -15.86
C MET A 130 -5.73 -16.04 -15.23
N PHE A 131 -5.13 -16.18 -14.05
CA PHE A 131 -5.07 -17.42 -13.26
C PHE A 131 -6.12 -17.37 -12.13
N PRO A 132 -7.18 -18.18 -12.16
CA PRO A 132 -8.27 -18.08 -11.19
C PRO A 132 -7.91 -18.73 -9.83
N LEU A 133 -7.81 -17.91 -8.80
CA LEU A 133 -7.69 -18.32 -7.40
C LEU A 133 -9.02 -18.95 -6.94
N GLN A 134 -8.96 -20.11 -6.30
CA GLN A 134 -10.15 -20.91 -5.98
C GLN A 134 -10.68 -20.61 -4.56
N GLU A 135 -11.98 -20.34 -4.42
CA GLU A 135 -12.62 -20.14 -3.11
C GLU A 135 -12.47 -21.38 -2.20
N SER A 136 -12.50 -22.59 -2.77
CA SER A 136 -12.29 -23.86 -2.07
C SER A 136 -10.91 -23.96 -1.40
N SER A 137 -9.90 -23.29 -1.95
CA SER A 137 -8.54 -23.18 -1.41
C SER A 137 -8.32 -21.88 -0.61
N GLY A 138 -9.39 -21.19 -0.22
CA GLY A 138 -9.31 -19.92 0.50
C GLY A 138 -8.70 -18.77 -0.31
N PHE A 139 -8.74 -18.85 -1.64
CA PHE A 139 -8.03 -17.98 -2.59
C PHE A 139 -6.48 -18.04 -2.52
N ALA A 140 -5.90 -19.07 -1.89
CA ALA A 140 -4.44 -19.24 -1.86
C ALA A 140 -3.84 -19.43 -3.28
N LEU A 141 -2.72 -18.75 -3.55
CA LEU A 141 -1.97 -18.88 -4.79
C LEU A 141 -0.98 -20.05 -4.71
N ASP A 142 -1.25 -21.13 -5.44
CA ASP A 142 -0.27 -22.17 -5.69
C ASP A 142 0.74 -21.68 -6.76
N LEU A 143 1.98 -21.41 -6.34
CA LEU A 143 3.04 -20.91 -7.21
C LEU A 143 3.50 -21.95 -8.25
N ALA A 144 3.38 -23.25 -7.99
CA ALA A 144 3.76 -24.29 -8.94
C ALA A 144 2.72 -24.44 -10.06
N GLN A 145 1.43 -24.44 -9.71
CA GLN A 145 0.34 -24.39 -10.70
C GLN A 145 0.35 -23.09 -11.50
N TYR A 146 0.67 -21.96 -10.86
CA TYR A 146 0.80 -20.67 -11.53
C TYR A 146 2.01 -20.64 -12.48
N ALA A 147 3.15 -21.21 -12.09
CA ALA A 147 4.30 -21.40 -12.97
C ALA A 147 3.93 -22.29 -14.18
N GLU A 148 3.30 -23.46 -13.99
CA GLU A 148 2.84 -24.31 -15.10
C GLU A 148 1.91 -23.54 -16.05
N PHE A 149 0.96 -22.78 -15.50
CA PHE A 149 0.05 -21.93 -16.28
C PHE A 149 0.82 -20.91 -17.13
N ILE A 150 1.78 -20.18 -16.56
CA ILE A 150 2.63 -19.23 -17.32
C ILE A 150 3.37 -19.92 -18.47
N ARG A 151 3.99 -21.09 -18.21
CA ARG A 151 4.69 -21.87 -19.25
C ARG A 151 3.72 -22.31 -20.35
N LYS A 152 2.57 -22.86 -19.98
CA LYS A 152 1.52 -23.38 -20.89
C LYS A 152 0.85 -22.30 -21.72
N ARG A 153 0.79 -21.06 -21.22
CA ARG A 153 0.27 -19.88 -21.93
C ARG A 153 1.32 -19.17 -22.79
N GLY A 154 2.61 -19.50 -22.65
CA GLY A 154 3.70 -18.77 -23.31
C GLY A 154 3.75 -17.30 -22.88
N THR A 155 3.44 -17.03 -21.60
CA THR A 155 3.34 -15.66 -21.07
C THR A 155 4.71 -15.19 -20.61
N ARG A 156 5.05 -13.93 -20.90
CA ARG A 156 6.41 -13.40 -20.69
C ARG A 156 6.61 -12.57 -19.42
N VAL A 157 5.53 -12.07 -18.84
CA VAL A 157 5.56 -11.34 -17.57
C VAL A 157 4.69 -12.04 -16.53
N ALA A 158 5.10 -12.04 -15.26
CA ALA A 158 4.29 -12.54 -14.14
C ALA A 158 4.06 -11.43 -13.10
N VAL A 159 2.84 -11.35 -12.56
CA VAL A 159 2.49 -10.44 -11.46
C VAL A 159 2.01 -11.23 -10.25
N ILE A 160 2.46 -10.86 -9.04
CA ILE A 160 2.00 -11.38 -7.76
C ILE A 160 1.78 -10.19 -6.81
N CYS A 161 0.62 -10.07 -6.19
CA CYS A 161 0.43 -9.14 -5.07
C CYS A 161 0.64 -9.90 -3.76
N ASN A 162 1.48 -9.40 -2.84
CA ASN A 162 1.75 -10.04 -1.55
C ASN A 162 1.85 -9.01 -0.42
N PRO A 163 0.88 -8.92 0.51
CA PRO A 163 -0.41 -9.61 0.52
C PRO A 163 -1.32 -9.24 -0.65
N ASN A 164 -2.11 -10.19 -1.16
CA ASN A 164 -3.03 -9.93 -2.27
C ASN A 164 -4.26 -9.12 -1.81
N ASN A 165 -4.94 -8.48 -2.77
CA ASN A 165 -6.10 -7.61 -2.57
C ASN A 165 -7.17 -8.03 -3.60
N PRO A 166 -8.27 -8.68 -3.20
CA PRO A 166 -9.06 -8.28 -2.04
C PRO A 166 -8.97 -9.22 -0.83
N ASP A 167 -8.51 -10.45 -1.03
CA ASP A 167 -8.52 -11.57 -0.08
C ASP A 167 -7.62 -11.35 1.14
N GLY A 168 -6.42 -10.79 0.94
CA GLY A 168 -5.43 -10.59 1.98
C GLY A 168 -4.45 -11.76 2.13
N GLY A 169 -4.52 -12.76 1.26
CA GLY A 169 -3.65 -13.93 1.25
C GLY A 169 -2.18 -13.56 1.11
N PHE A 170 -1.33 -14.38 1.71
CA PHE A 170 0.10 -14.13 1.86
C PHE A 170 0.93 -15.34 1.47
N ILE A 171 2.13 -15.08 0.95
CA ILE A 171 3.08 -16.05 0.47
C ILE A 171 4.42 -15.81 1.18
N PRO A 172 5.01 -16.83 1.84
CA PRO A 172 6.33 -16.79 2.43
C PRO A 172 7.41 -16.20 1.50
N ARG A 173 8.32 -15.39 2.04
CA ARG A 173 9.45 -14.81 1.27
C ARG A 173 10.22 -15.91 0.54
N GLN A 174 10.53 -17.03 1.20
CA GLN A 174 11.28 -18.13 0.61
C GLN A 174 10.58 -18.76 -0.60
N SER A 175 9.24 -18.85 -0.59
CA SER A 175 8.47 -19.41 -1.71
C SER A 175 8.43 -18.44 -2.90
N LEU A 176 8.35 -17.13 -2.66
CA LEU A 176 8.50 -16.13 -3.72
C LEU A 176 9.91 -16.17 -4.34
N VAL A 177 10.95 -16.31 -3.52
CA VAL A 177 12.34 -16.46 -3.99
C VAL A 177 12.50 -17.68 -4.89
N GLN A 178 11.98 -18.84 -4.48
CA GLN A 178 11.97 -20.06 -5.29
C GLN A 178 11.23 -19.88 -6.63
N PHE A 179 10.10 -19.15 -6.63
CA PHE A 179 9.38 -18.82 -7.87
C PHE A 179 10.18 -17.87 -8.77
N MET A 180 10.82 -16.84 -8.21
CA MET A 180 11.67 -15.92 -8.98
C MET A 180 12.83 -16.64 -9.65
N ASP A 181 13.45 -17.60 -8.98
CA ASP A 181 14.56 -18.39 -9.54
C ASP A 181 14.07 -19.43 -10.56
N ALA A 182 12.93 -20.09 -10.33
CA ALA A 182 12.31 -21.03 -11.27
C ALA A 182 11.71 -20.35 -12.53
N MET A 183 11.53 -19.03 -12.49
CA MET A 183 10.98 -18.22 -13.58
C MET A 183 11.97 -17.14 -14.06
N ALA A 184 13.27 -17.32 -13.80
CA ALA A 184 14.33 -16.36 -14.10
C ALA A 184 14.53 -16.05 -15.61
N ASP A 185 13.94 -16.85 -16.50
CA ASP A 185 13.91 -16.61 -17.95
C ASP A 185 12.70 -15.79 -18.44
N LEU A 186 11.81 -15.33 -17.55
CA LEU A 186 10.75 -14.37 -17.90
C LEU A 186 11.33 -12.98 -18.17
N ASP A 187 10.63 -12.19 -19.00
CA ASP A 187 11.03 -10.80 -19.31
C ASP A 187 10.89 -9.90 -18.07
N LEU A 188 9.89 -10.17 -17.22
CA LEU A 188 9.64 -9.46 -15.96
C LEU A 188 8.84 -10.32 -14.96
N ILE A 189 9.18 -10.20 -13.68
CA ILE A 189 8.37 -10.62 -12.53
C ILE A 189 8.12 -9.38 -11.67
N VAL A 190 6.86 -9.13 -11.31
CA VAL A 190 6.48 -8.02 -10.41
C VAL A 190 5.87 -8.57 -9.13
N ILE A 191 6.42 -8.18 -7.98
CA ILE A 191 5.86 -8.41 -6.66
C ILE A 191 5.28 -7.09 -6.13
N ASP A 192 3.96 -6.96 -6.07
CA ASP A 192 3.28 -5.79 -5.48
C ASP A 192 3.11 -6.00 -3.98
N GLU A 193 4.11 -5.53 -3.23
CA GLU A 193 4.20 -5.55 -1.77
C GLU A 193 3.47 -4.37 -1.10
N SER A 194 2.54 -3.75 -1.84
CA SER A 194 1.63 -2.67 -1.48
C SER A 194 1.00 -2.64 -0.07
N PHE A 195 1.01 -3.75 0.67
CA PHE A 195 0.38 -3.90 1.99
C PHE A 195 1.27 -4.65 2.99
N LEU A 196 2.53 -4.94 2.65
CA LEU A 196 3.40 -5.84 3.39
C LEU A 196 3.77 -5.32 4.79
N GLU A 197 3.74 -4.01 5.01
CA GLU A 197 4.00 -3.43 6.34
C GLU A 197 2.90 -3.81 7.36
N PHE A 198 1.72 -4.23 6.89
CA PHE A 198 0.65 -4.75 7.75
C PHE A 198 0.75 -6.26 8.01
N ALA A 199 1.70 -6.98 7.41
CA ALA A 199 1.92 -8.39 7.70
C ALA A 199 2.38 -8.61 9.16
N ASP A 200 2.26 -9.84 9.64
CA ASP A 200 2.77 -10.37 10.91
C ASP A 200 3.09 -11.88 10.85
N ALA A 201 2.96 -12.54 9.68
CA ALA A 201 3.19 -13.97 9.50
C ALA A 201 4.67 -14.40 9.48
N GLU A 202 5.59 -13.50 9.10
CA GLU A 202 7.03 -13.76 9.05
C GLU A 202 7.79 -12.51 9.52
N ASN A 203 8.99 -12.68 10.09
CA ASN A 203 9.81 -11.55 10.53
C ASN A 203 10.36 -10.75 9.34
N GLU A 204 10.87 -11.35 8.27
CA GLU A 204 11.34 -10.57 7.11
C GLU A 204 10.67 -11.02 5.82
N PRO A 205 9.38 -10.65 5.62
CA PRO A 205 8.55 -11.10 4.50
C PRO A 205 8.88 -10.41 3.16
N SER A 206 9.91 -9.57 3.13
CA SER A 206 10.22 -8.58 2.09
C SER A 206 11.17 -9.12 1.03
N THR A 207 10.80 -9.00 -0.24
CA THR A 207 11.61 -9.43 -1.40
C THR A 207 12.45 -8.30 -2.03
N VAL A 208 12.53 -7.12 -1.41
CA VAL A 208 13.28 -5.97 -1.96
C VAL A 208 14.76 -6.28 -2.23
N GLU A 209 15.42 -7.00 -1.31
CA GLU A 209 16.83 -7.42 -1.45
C GLU A 209 16.99 -8.40 -2.61
N ASP A 210 16.04 -9.33 -2.72
CA ASP A 210 15.98 -10.34 -3.77
C ASP A 210 15.75 -9.74 -5.18
N ALA A 211 15.04 -8.61 -5.25
CA ALA A 211 14.81 -7.85 -6.48
C ALA A 211 16.03 -7.04 -6.93
N VAL A 212 16.83 -6.50 -5.99
CA VAL A 212 18.08 -5.77 -6.32
C VAL A 212 19.09 -6.68 -7.04
N MET A 213 19.10 -7.98 -6.71
CA MET A 213 20.04 -8.95 -7.26
C MET A 213 19.61 -9.57 -8.60
N ARG A 214 18.35 -9.42 -9.03
CA ARG A 214 17.79 -10.13 -10.20
C ARG A 214 17.50 -9.17 -11.37
N PRO A 215 17.81 -9.54 -12.62
CA PRO A 215 17.76 -8.64 -13.77
C PRO A 215 16.34 -8.33 -14.27
N ASN A 216 15.36 -9.14 -13.87
CA ASN A 216 13.99 -9.15 -14.36
C ASN A 216 12.95 -9.06 -13.21
N VAL A 217 13.34 -8.62 -12.01
CA VAL A 217 12.42 -8.51 -10.86
C VAL A 217 12.19 -7.05 -10.48
N ILE A 218 10.92 -6.70 -10.25
CA ILE A 218 10.51 -5.44 -9.63
C ILE A 218 9.67 -5.73 -8.40
N VAL A 219 10.00 -5.09 -7.28
CA VAL A 219 9.15 -4.99 -6.09
C VAL A 219 8.50 -3.61 -6.06
N LEU A 220 7.19 -3.56 -5.82
CA LEU A 220 6.40 -2.33 -5.80
C LEU A 220 5.82 -2.05 -4.41
N ARG A 221 5.97 -0.82 -3.92
CA ARG A 221 5.58 -0.39 -2.57
C ARG A 221 4.77 0.91 -2.60
N SER A 222 3.88 1.08 -1.62
CA SER A 222 2.76 2.03 -1.72
C SER A 222 2.56 2.85 -0.45
N LEU A 223 3.40 3.89 -0.29
CA LEU A 223 3.52 4.69 0.94
C LEU A 223 2.23 5.43 1.35
N GLY A 224 1.35 5.74 0.39
CA GLY A 224 0.04 6.31 0.70
C GLY A 224 -0.89 5.40 1.54
N LYS A 225 -0.60 4.10 1.66
CA LYS A 225 -1.44 3.13 2.42
C LYS A 225 -0.95 2.96 3.85
N ASN A 226 0.30 2.54 4.03
CA ASN A 226 0.92 2.28 5.33
C ASN A 226 1.09 3.56 6.17
N PHE A 227 1.27 4.74 5.55
CA PHE A 227 1.27 6.04 6.22
C PHE A 227 -0.11 6.73 6.26
N GLY A 228 -1.20 6.10 5.82
CA GLY A 228 -2.55 6.70 5.78
C GLY A 228 -2.75 7.85 4.77
N LEU A 229 -1.68 8.38 4.18
CA LEU A 229 -1.64 9.61 3.39
C LEU A 229 -1.94 9.40 1.89
N HIS A 230 -3.05 8.72 1.56
CA HIS A 230 -3.44 8.41 0.18
C HIS A 230 -3.49 9.64 -0.74
N GLY A 231 -3.90 10.80 -0.22
CA GLY A 231 -4.07 12.05 -0.96
C GLY A 231 -2.77 12.69 -1.43
N ILE A 232 -1.64 12.41 -0.77
CA ILE A 232 -0.32 12.97 -1.10
C ILE A 232 0.31 12.29 -2.33
N ARG A 233 -0.23 11.15 -2.79
CA ARG A 233 0.21 10.46 -4.02
C ARG A 233 1.71 10.14 -4.02
N PHE A 234 2.15 9.14 -3.26
CA PHE A 234 3.56 8.73 -3.24
C PHE A 234 3.74 7.22 -2.99
N GLY A 235 4.82 6.67 -3.54
CA GLY A 235 5.16 5.26 -3.56
C GLY A 235 6.45 5.05 -4.36
N TYR A 236 6.98 3.82 -4.35
CA TYR A 236 8.27 3.51 -4.99
C TYR A 236 8.30 2.09 -5.51
N LEU A 237 9.22 1.82 -6.44
CA LEU A 237 9.65 0.48 -6.78
C LEU A 237 11.11 0.27 -6.39
N VAL A 238 11.48 -0.99 -6.16
CA VAL A 238 12.84 -1.48 -5.95
C VAL A 238 13.14 -2.54 -7.02
N ALA A 239 14.28 -2.42 -7.68
CA ALA A 239 14.77 -3.38 -8.67
C ALA A 239 16.29 -3.29 -8.74
N ASN A 240 16.94 -4.06 -9.62
CA ASN A 240 18.35 -3.80 -9.91
C ASN A 240 18.58 -2.37 -10.50
N PRO A 241 19.80 -1.81 -10.43
CA PRO A 241 20.06 -0.43 -10.84
C PRO A 241 19.69 -0.09 -12.29
N ALA A 242 19.78 -1.06 -13.19
CA ALA A 242 19.47 -0.87 -14.62
C ALA A 242 17.96 -0.83 -14.87
N LEU A 243 17.21 -1.73 -14.23
CA LEU A 243 15.76 -1.82 -14.38
C LEU A 243 15.04 -0.67 -13.66
N ALA A 244 15.49 -0.32 -12.44
CA ALA A 244 15.06 0.90 -11.75
C ALA A 244 15.42 2.16 -12.56
N GLY A 245 16.60 2.19 -13.17
CA GLY A 245 17.06 3.25 -14.07
C GLY A 245 16.11 3.47 -15.26
N ARG A 246 15.70 2.40 -15.97
CA ARG A 246 14.76 2.47 -17.11
C ARG A 246 13.44 3.16 -16.76
N VAL A 247 12.88 2.87 -15.58
CA VAL A 247 11.64 3.53 -15.13
C VAL A 247 11.94 4.97 -14.70
N ARG A 248 13.00 5.19 -13.90
CA ARG A 248 13.39 6.52 -13.40
C ARG A 248 13.66 7.54 -14.51
N THR A 249 14.20 7.12 -15.67
CA THR A 249 14.40 7.99 -16.84
C THR A 249 13.12 8.45 -17.56
N MET A 250 11.98 7.80 -17.31
CA MET A 250 10.70 8.09 -17.95
C MET A 250 9.74 8.90 -17.05
N LEU A 251 10.05 9.01 -15.76
CA LEU A 251 9.27 9.82 -14.83
C LEU A 251 9.45 11.33 -15.12
N PRO A 252 8.39 12.15 -15.02
CA PRO A 252 8.49 13.59 -15.22
C PRO A 252 9.52 14.29 -14.30
N LYS A 253 10.04 15.45 -14.73
CA LYS A 253 10.74 16.36 -13.81
C LYS A 253 9.71 16.95 -12.83
N TRP A 254 10.10 17.08 -11.56
CA TRP A 254 9.20 17.46 -10.45
C TRP A 254 7.94 16.57 -10.34
N ASN A 255 8.07 15.28 -10.66
CA ASN A 255 6.97 14.33 -10.56
C ASN A 255 6.46 14.19 -9.11
N LEU A 256 7.36 13.86 -8.17
CA LEU A 256 7.04 13.90 -6.74
C LEU A 256 6.69 15.33 -6.34
N ASN A 257 5.66 15.47 -5.51
CA ASN A 257 5.13 16.74 -5.06
C ASN A 257 5.69 17.15 -3.68
N SER A 258 5.59 18.44 -3.36
CA SER A 258 6.17 19.03 -2.13
C SER A 258 5.61 18.48 -0.83
N PHE A 259 4.37 17.94 -0.82
CA PHE A 259 3.82 17.23 0.34
C PHE A 259 4.52 15.89 0.55
N ALA A 260 4.81 15.14 -0.51
CA ALA A 260 5.53 13.87 -0.43
C ALA A 260 6.96 14.07 0.08
N GLU A 261 7.64 15.14 -0.34
CA GLU A 261 8.94 15.54 0.19
C GLU A 261 8.88 15.81 1.70
N HIS A 262 7.99 16.71 2.15
CA HIS A 262 7.90 17.06 3.57
C HIS A 262 7.56 15.85 4.45
N VAL A 263 6.72 14.93 3.95
CA VAL A 263 6.44 13.67 4.65
C VAL A 263 7.64 12.74 4.70
N VAL A 264 8.39 12.55 3.61
CA VAL A 264 9.62 11.72 3.62
C VAL A 264 10.64 12.26 4.62
N PHE A 265 10.87 13.58 4.62
CA PHE A 265 11.89 14.21 5.47
C PHE A 265 11.57 14.21 6.96
N MET A 266 10.28 14.13 7.35
CA MET A 266 9.86 14.04 8.76
C MET A 266 9.81 12.60 9.30
N LEU A 267 9.81 11.56 8.45
CA LEU A 267 9.73 10.16 8.90
C LEU A 267 10.82 9.79 9.92
N LYS A 268 12.04 10.32 9.74
CA LYS A 268 13.20 10.07 10.62
C LYS A 268 12.95 10.38 12.10
N GLU A 269 12.02 11.28 12.39
CA GLU A 269 11.65 11.72 13.74
C GLU A 269 10.48 10.92 14.33
N HIS A 270 9.80 10.07 13.53
CA HIS A 270 8.53 9.39 13.88
C HIS A 270 8.55 7.86 13.68
N GLY A 271 9.73 7.23 13.71
CA GLY A 271 9.87 5.79 13.50
C GLY A 271 9.16 4.93 14.56
N ALA A 272 9.13 5.39 15.82
CA ALA A 272 8.49 4.67 16.91
C ALA A 272 6.95 4.70 16.80
N GLU A 273 6.37 5.86 16.53
CA GLU A 273 4.93 6.03 16.33
C GLU A 273 4.45 5.33 15.06
N TYR A 274 5.29 5.28 14.02
CA TYR A 274 5.01 4.47 12.83
C TYR A 274 4.92 2.98 13.18
N MET A 275 5.89 2.43 13.90
CA MET A 275 5.87 1.01 14.29
C MET A 275 4.68 0.66 15.19
N GLU A 276 4.36 1.49 16.18
CA GLU A 276 3.19 1.27 17.03
C GLU A 276 1.88 1.36 16.23
N SER A 277 1.79 2.27 15.24
CA SER A 277 0.61 2.33 14.36
C SER A 277 0.37 1.01 13.60
N LEU A 278 1.43 0.32 13.18
CA LEU A 278 1.34 -1.00 12.54
C LEU A 278 0.90 -2.07 13.55
N HIS A 279 1.44 -2.07 14.76
CA HIS A 279 1.01 -2.98 15.83
C HIS A 279 -0.48 -2.83 16.17
N MET A 280 -0.95 -1.58 16.27
CA MET A 280 -2.37 -1.29 16.50
C MET A 280 -3.27 -1.81 15.36
N VAL A 281 -2.85 -1.67 14.08
CA VAL A 281 -3.59 -2.24 12.94
C VAL A 281 -3.57 -3.78 12.94
N ARG A 282 -2.43 -4.42 13.22
CA ARG A 282 -2.31 -5.89 13.32
C ARG A 282 -3.23 -6.46 14.40
N ARG A 283 -3.24 -5.86 15.60
CA ARG A 283 -4.17 -6.21 16.69
C ARG A 283 -5.63 -6.04 16.26
N ASP A 284 -5.99 -4.86 15.75
CA ASP A 284 -7.37 -4.55 15.42
C ASP A 284 -7.89 -5.41 14.25
N ARG A 285 -7.03 -5.88 13.34
CA ARG A 285 -7.36 -6.90 12.33
C ARG A 285 -7.84 -8.21 12.96
N LEU A 286 -7.10 -8.73 13.94
CA LEU A 286 -7.43 -9.98 14.62
C LEU A 286 -8.73 -9.86 15.42
N ASP A 287 -8.91 -8.74 16.13
CA ASP A 287 -10.14 -8.46 16.89
C ASP A 287 -11.36 -8.21 15.99
N MET A 288 -11.18 -7.56 14.84
CA MET A 288 -12.23 -7.36 13.84
C MET A 288 -12.62 -8.68 13.16
N ALA A 289 -11.64 -9.53 12.82
CA ALA A 289 -11.89 -10.86 12.26
C ALA A 289 -12.66 -11.73 13.27
N ARG A 290 -12.28 -11.70 14.56
CA ARG A 290 -13.00 -12.41 15.64
C ARG A 290 -14.45 -11.94 15.79
N GLN A 291 -14.72 -10.65 15.69
CA GLN A 291 -16.07 -10.08 15.78
C GLN A 291 -16.93 -10.41 14.54
N LEU A 292 -16.39 -10.26 13.33
CA LEU A 292 -17.11 -10.58 12.09
C LEU A 292 -17.45 -12.07 11.98
N SER A 293 -16.56 -12.95 12.44
CA SER A 293 -16.77 -14.42 12.41
C SER A 293 -17.87 -14.91 13.37
N GLN A 294 -18.48 -14.02 14.17
CA GLN A 294 -19.66 -14.33 15.01
C GLN A 294 -20.99 -14.10 14.28
N LEU A 295 -21.00 -13.49 13.09
CA LEU A 295 -22.20 -13.20 12.32
C LEU A 295 -22.66 -14.44 11.52
N PRO A 296 -23.89 -14.98 11.74
CA PRO A 296 -24.31 -16.26 11.15
C PRO A 296 -24.21 -16.34 9.63
N GLY A 297 -23.41 -17.29 9.12
CA GLY A 297 -23.23 -17.52 7.68
C GLY A 297 -22.27 -16.56 6.99
N LEU A 298 -21.75 -15.53 7.68
CA LEU A 298 -20.62 -14.74 7.18
C LEU A 298 -19.35 -15.59 7.26
N THR A 299 -18.54 -15.61 6.19
CA THR A 299 -17.26 -16.32 6.17
C THR A 299 -16.13 -15.30 6.03
N VAL A 300 -15.23 -15.24 7.01
CA VAL A 300 -14.07 -14.33 7.03
C VAL A 300 -12.83 -15.08 6.59
N TYR A 301 -12.09 -14.54 5.61
CA TYR A 301 -10.84 -15.11 5.14
C TYR A 301 -9.65 -14.53 5.95
N PRO A 302 -8.61 -15.34 6.27
CA PRO A 302 -7.38 -14.84 6.86
C PRO A 302 -6.72 -13.79 5.97
N SER A 303 -6.10 -12.77 6.59
CA SER A 303 -5.47 -11.66 5.86
C SER A 303 -4.20 -11.20 6.54
N GLN A 304 -3.23 -10.79 5.72
CA GLN A 304 -2.00 -10.10 6.11
C GLN A 304 -1.98 -8.63 5.69
N GLY A 305 -3.02 -8.13 5.01
CA GLY A 305 -3.22 -6.70 4.74
C GLY A 305 -3.98 -5.97 5.85
N ASN A 306 -4.22 -4.66 5.69
CA ASN A 306 -5.08 -3.84 6.57
C ASN A 306 -6.58 -3.93 6.20
N PHE A 307 -7.03 -5.09 5.75
CA PHE A 307 -8.42 -5.35 5.37
C PHE A 307 -8.75 -6.83 5.51
N LEU A 308 -10.02 -7.16 5.59
CA LEU A 308 -10.55 -8.52 5.61
C LEU A 308 -11.46 -8.73 4.40
N PHE A 309 -11.32 -9.87 3.73
CA PHE A 309 -12.28 -10.33 2.73
C PHE A 309 -13.33 -11.18 3.42
N VAL A 310 -14.59 -10.95 3.07
CA VAL A 310 -15.72 -11.70 3.63
C VAL A 310 -16.68 -12.14 2.54
N ARG A 311 -17.11 -13.40 2.61
CA ARG A 311 -18.28 -13.88 1.85
C ARG A 311 -19.53 -13.77 2.73
N LEU A 312 -20.54 -13.12 2.17
CA LEU A 312 -21.86 -12.94 2.76
C LEU A 312 -22.64 -14.27 2.87
N PRO A 313 -23.68 -14.31 3.73
CA PRO A 313 -24.64 -15.42 3.77
C PRO A 313 -25.30 -15.70 2.41
N VAL A 314 -25.82 -16.91 2.23
CA VAL A 314 -26.60 -17.27 1.03
C VAL A 314 -27.83 -16.35 0.91
N GLY A 315 -28.05 -15.81 -0.29
CA GLY A 315 -29.14 -14.85 -0.58
C GLY A 315 -28.80 -13.37 -0.30
N ALA A 316 -27.63 -13.05 0.27
CA ALA A 316 -27.21 -11.68 0.53
C ALA A 316 -26.29 -11.12 -0.57
N GLU A 317 -26.79 -10.12 -1.31
CA GLU A 317 -26.08 -9.45 -2.40
C GLU A 317 -25.26 -8.24 -1.90
N GLY A 318 -23.96 -8.19 -2.21
CA GLY A 318 -23.03 -7.20 -1.68
C GLY A 318 -23.31 -5.76 -2.10
N THR A 319 -23.94 -5.54 -3.25
CA THR A 319 -24.45 -4.22 -3.68
C THR A 319 -25.60 -3.74 -2.80
N VAL A 320 -26.55 -4.63 -2.47
CA VAL A 320 -27.67 -4.34 -1.57
C VAL A 320 -27.17 -4.11 -0.15
N VAL A 321 -26.24 -4.94 0.34
CA VAL A 321 -25.61 -4.75 1.66
C VAL A 321 -24.85 -3.43 1.72
N ARG A 322 -24.08 -3.07 0.68
CA ARG A 322 -23.40 -1.76 0.57
C ARG A 322 -24.38 -0.61 0.67
N ASP A 323 -25.43 -0.62 -0.15
CA ASP A 323 -26.36 0.51 -0.26
C ASP A 323 -27.18 0.69 1.02
N ARG A 324 -27.59 -0.42 1.67
CA ARG A 324 -28.23 -0.40 2.99
C ARG A 324 -27.27 0.05 4.10
N MET A 325 -26.05 -0.47 4.18
CA MET A 325 -25.04 -0.02 5.17
C MET A 325 -24.74 1.49 5.06
N LEU A 326 -24.71 2.01 3.83
CA LEU A 326 -24.47 3.43 3.58
C LEU A 326 -25.67 4.31 3.95
N THR A 327 -26.90 3.86 3.66
CA THR A 327 -28.12 4.66 3.85
C THR A 327 -28.75 4.51 5.24
N GLU A 328 -28.70 3.33 5.85
CA GLU A 328 -29.29 3.05 7.17
C GLU A 328 -28.31 3.30 8.32
N HIS A 329 -27.00 3.18 8.08
CA HIS A 329 -25.97 3.24 9.15
C HIS A 329 -24.84 4.25 8.91
N ARG A 330 -24.79 4.88 7.73
CA ARG A 330 -23.70 5.76 7.28
C ARG A 330 -22.33 5.06 7.31
N ILE A 331 -22.26 3.85 6.79
CA ILE A 331 -21.04 3.04 6.70
C ILE A 331 -20.81 2.63 5.24
N LEU A 332 -19.66 3.02 4.68
CA LEU A 332 -19.26 2.71 3.32
C LEU A 332 -18.42 1.42 3.30
N VAL A 333 -18.93 0.35 2.67
CA VAL A 333 -18.22 -0.94 2.52
C VAL A 333 -17.89 -1.23 1.06
N ARG A 334 -16.77 -1.92 0.79
CA ARG A 334 -16.36 -2.25 -0.60
C ARG A 334 -16.95 -3.58 -1.03
N GLU A 335 -18.04 -3.56 -1.81
CA GLU A 335 -18.44 -4.74 -2.59
C GLU A 335 -17.34 -5.16 -3.57
N CYS A 336 -17.25 -6.45 -3.89
CA CYS A 336 -16.25 -7.01 -4.79
C CYS A 336 -16.88 -7.83 -5.94
N GLY A 337 -18.15 -7.62 -6.26
CA GLY A 337 -18.82 -8.28 -7.39
C GLY A 337 -18.36 -7.79 -8.76
N ASN A 338 -17.83 -6.57 -8.84
CA ASN A 338 -17.19 -6.04 -10.05
C ASN A 338 -15.68 -6.36 -10.16
N LYS A 339 -15.11 -7.19 -9.27
CA LYS A 339 -13.75 -7.72 -9.45
C LYS A 339 -13.79 -9.01 -10.27
N ILE A 340 -12.95 -9.08 -11.30
CA ILE A 340 -12.68 -10.32 -12.04
C ILE A 340 -12.19 -11.39 -11.04
N GLY A 341 -12.71 -12.62 -11.12
CA GLY A 341 -12.40 -13.71 -10.18
C GLY A 341 -13.17 -13.68 -8.85
N SER A 342 -14.14 -12.77 -8.68
CA SER A 342 -14.99 -12.64 -7.49
C SER A 342 -16.47 -12.67 -7.88
N SER A 343 -17.38 -12.69 -6.89
CA SER A 343 -18.83 -12.59 -7.10
C SER A 343 -19.48 -11.54 -6.20
N SER A 344 -20.76 -11.24 -6.45
CA SER A 344 -21.52 -10.23 -5.70
C SER A 344 -21.66 -10.55 -4.21
N ARG A 345 -21.50 -11.81 -3.80
CA ARG A 345 -21.52 -12.24 -2.38
C ARG A 345 -20.30 -11.79 -1.59
N PHE A 346 -19.31 -11.12 -2.18
CA PHE A 346 -18.07 -10.73 -1.51
C PHE A 346 -17.99 -9.26 -1.17
N LEU A 347 -17.54 -8.94 0.05
CA LEU A 347 -17.10 -7.62 0.46
C LEU A 347 -15.62 -7.65 0.88
N ARG A 348 -14.93 -6.52 0.74
CA ARG A 348 -13.67 -6.22 1.43
C ARG A 348 -13.94 -5.12 2.45
N LEU A 349 -13.51 -5.36 3.69
CA LEU A 349 -13.76 -4.49 4.84
C LEU A 349 -12.43 -4.05 5.43
N VAL A 350 -12.14 -2.75 5.40
CA VAL A 350 -10.88 -2.17 5.90
C VAL A 350 -10.80 -2.26 7.43
N VAL A 351 -9.60 -2.50 7.96
CA VAL A 351 -9.37 -2.54 9.41
C VAL A 351 -9.49 -1.13 9.98
N ARG A 352 -10.32 -0.97 11.01
CA ARG A 352 -10.67 0.30 11.64
C ARG A 352 -10.62 0.18 13.17
N PRO A 353 -10.56 1.31 13.91
CA PRO A 353 -10.60 1.29 15.37
C PRO A 353 -11.88 0.62 15.92
N GLN A 354 -11.80 0.06 17.13
CA GLN A 354 -12.89 -0.71 17.75
C GLN A 354 -14.22 0.05 17.95
N VAL A 355 -14.23 1.38 17.89
CA VAL A 355 -15.47 2.18 17.87
C VAL A 355 -16.23 2.05 16.54
N ASP A 356 -15.50 2.03 15.42
CA ASP A 356 -16.06 1.86 14.08
C ASP A 356 -16.43 0.39 13.81
N VAL A 357 -15.58 -0.56 14.25
CA VAL A 357 -15.83 -1.99 14.06
C VAL A 357 -17.13 -2.43 14.75
N ARG A 358 -17.40 -1.93 15.97
CA ARG A 358 -18.68 -2.20 16.64
C ARG A 358 -19.88 -1.62 15.89
N ARG A 359 -19.75 -0.44 15.27
CA ARG A 359 -20.80 0.12 14.39
C ARG A 359 -21.02 -0.72 13.13
N LEU A 360 -19.93 -1.18 12.50
CA LEU A 360 -19.98 -2.09 11.34
C LEU A 360 -20.71 -3.39 11.69
N VAL A 361 -20.33 -4.04 12.79
CA VAL A 361 -20.91 -5.34 13.20
C VAL A 361 -22.40 -5.21 13.51
N VAL A 362 -22.81 -4.18 14.25
CA VAL A 362 -24.24 -3.90 14.53
C VAL A 362 -25.02 -3.58 13.25
N GLY A 363 -24.43 -2.80 12.33
CA GLY A 363 -25.05 -2.52 11.04
C GLY A 363 -25.21 -3.77 10.17
N LEU A 364 -24.16 -4.60 10.06
CA LEU A 364 -24.23 -5.86 9.31
C LEU A 364 -25.24 -6.82 9.93
N GLU A 365 -25.36 -6.87 11.26
CA GLU A 365 -26.38 -7.68 11.93
C GLU A 365 -27.81 -7.22 11.55
N GLN A 366 -28.06 -5.91 11.56
CA GLN A 366 -29.37 -5.34 11.20
C GLN A 366 -29.67 -5.43 9.69
N VAL A 367 -28.66 -5.31 8.83
CA VAL A 367 -28.82 -5.42 7.37
C VAL A 367 -29.04 -6.88 6.95
N LEU A 368 -28.29 -7.84 7.50
CA LEU A 368 -28.34 -9.24 7.08
C LEU A 368 -29.47 -10.05 7.73
N TYR A 369 -29.84 -9.75 8.98
CA TYR A 369 -30.79 -10.57 9.76
C TYR A 369 -31.99 -9.76 10.31
N GLY A 370 -31.99 -8.44 10.15
CA GLY A 370 -33.05 -7.56 10.65
C GLY A 370 -33.05 -7.41 12.18
N THR A 371 -34.08 -6.77 12.73
CA THR A 371 -34.23 -6.52 14.17
C THR A 371 -34.72 -7.74 14.97
N ARG A 372 -34.71 -8.95 14.40
CA ARG A 372 -35.12 -10.21 15.05
C ARG A 372 -34.07 -11.30 14.87
N ARG A 373 -33.19 -11.46 15.87
CA ARG A 373 -32.37 -12.67 16.01
C ARG A 373 -33.28 -13.91 16.00
N GLY A 374 -33.20 -14.72 14.93
CA GLY A 374 -33.96 -15.97 14.79
C GLY A 374 -34.86 -16.07 13.56
N ALA A 375 -34.99 -15.03 12.73
CA ALA A 375 -35.62 -15.17 11.41
C ALA A 375 -34.58 -15.65 10.38
N ALA A 376 -34.91 -16.70 9.63
CA ALA A 376 -34.14 -17.09 8.44
C ALA A 376 -34.34 -16.05 7.31
N VAL A 377 -33.38 -15.98 6.39
CA VAL A 377 -33.46 -15.12 5.18
C VAL A 377 -34.75 -15.45 4.42
N PRO A 378 -35.59 -14.47 4.04
CA PRO A 378 -36.82 -14.74 3.31
C PRO A 378 -36.51 -15.26 1.89
N GLU A 379 -37.32 -16.23 1.45
CA GLU A 379 -37.27 -16.79 0.09
C GLU A 379 -37.32 -15.69 -1.00
N PRO A 380 -36.59 -15.85 -2.11
CA PRO A 380 -36.52 -14.84 -3.17
C PRO A 380 -37.87 -14.66 -3.86
N SER A 381 -38.40 -13.43 -3.80
CA SER A 381 -39.61 -13.06 -4.53
C SER A 381 -39.37 -13.10 -6.04
N ASN A 382 -40.09 -13.98 -6.75
CA ASN A 382 -39.99 -14.12 -8.20
C ASN A 382 -40.36 -12.82 -8.93
N GLY A 383 -39.36 -12.13 -9.50
CA GLY A 383 -39.56 -11.19 -10.60
C GLY A 383 -38.94 -9.80 -10.43
N THR A 384 -37.74 -9.60 -10.98
CA THR A 384 -37.53 -8.69 -12.13
C THR A 384 -36.17 -8.95 -12.77
N SER A 385 -36.04 -8.76 -14.09
CA SER A 385 -34.84 -9.17 -14.82
C SER A 385 -33.75 -8.10 -14.80
N TYR A 386 -32.67 -8.36 -14.06
CA TYR A 386 -31.38 -7.66 -14.21
C TYR A 386 -30.27 -8.68 -14.48
N SER A 387 -30.19 -9.13 -15.72
CA SER A 387 -29.19 -10.09 -16.21
C SER A 387 -27.80 -9.46 -16.35
N SER A 388 -27.09 -9.29 -15.24
CA SER A 388 -25.62 -9.37 -15.27
C SER A 388 -25.22 -10.83 -15.56
N GLY A 389 -24.09 -11.03 -16.28
CA GLY A 389 -23.71 -12.34 -16.84
C GLY A 389 -23.24 -13.41 -15.84
N THR A 390 -23.51 -13.23 -14.55
CA THR A 390 -22.95 -13.98 -13.42
C THR A 390 -23.64 -15.31 -13.13
N ALA A 391 -24.87 -15.54 -13.60
CA ALA A 391 -25.67 -16.75 -13.30
C ALA A 391 -25.11 -18.10 -13.83
N ALA A 392 -23.98 -18.07 -14.53
CA ALA A 392 -23.15 -19.25 -14.82
C ALA A 392 -22.03 -19.43 -13.78
N VAL A 393 -21.40 -18.34 -13.34
CA VAL A 393 -20.37 -18.32 -12.29
C VAL A 393 -20.97 -18.71 -10.94
N ASP A 394 -22.14 -18.16 -10.57
CA ASP A 394 -22.78 -18.47 -9.29
C ASP A 394 -23.13 -19.95 -9.13
N ARG A 395 -23.45 -20.64 -10.24
CA ARG A 395 -23.70 -22.10 -10.27
C ARG A 395 -22.43 -22.95 -10.26
N LEU A 396 -21.28 -22.37 -10.60
CA LEU A 396 -19.98 -23.03 -10.49
C LEU A 396 -19.42 -22.87 -9.06
N VAL A 397 -19.53 -21.65 -8.50
CA VAL A 397 -19.04 -21.29 -7.16
C VAL A 397 -19.95 -21.82 -6.04
N SER A 398 -21.24 -22.09 -6.29
CA SER A 398 -22.13 -22.70 -5.29
C SER A 398 -21.87 -24.19 -5.00
N GLN A 399 -20.97 -24.84 -5.74
CA GLN A 399 -20.67 -26.27 -5.57
C GLN A 399 -19.47 -26.53 -4.63
N THR A 400 -18.77 -25.49 -4.19
CA THR A 400 -17.56 -25.59 -3.35
C THR A 400 -17.75 -24.89 -2.01
N ASN A 401 -18.19 -25.63 -0.98
CA ASN A 401 -18.25 -25.14 0.40
C ASN A 401 -16.84 -24.91 0.97
N GLY A 402 -16.28 -23.71 0.74
CA GLY A 402 -15.01 -23.28 1.32
C GLY A 402 -15.10 -23.15 2.83
N ALA A 403 -14.37 -24.01 3.54
CA ALA A 403 -14.29 -24.01 5.01
C ALA A 403 -13.36 -22.88 5.52
N GLY A 404 -13.88 -21.66 5.54
CA GLY A 404 -13.27 -20.55 6.30
C GLY A 404 -13.28 -20.82 7.81
N MET A 405 -12.64 -19.93 8.58
CA MET A 405 -12.28 -20.14 9.99
C MET A 405 -13.47 -20.42 10.93
N VAL A 406 -13.79 -21.71 11.13
CA VAL A 406 -14.74 -22.20 12.14
C VAL A 406 -14.02 -23.20 13.05
N GLY A 407 -13.61 -22.79 14.27
CA GLY A 407 -13.08 -23.73 15.27
C GLY A 407 -12.07 -23.21 16.29
N LEU A 408 -11.48 -22.01 16.14
CA LEU A 408 -10.46 -21.47 17.05
C LEU A 408 -11.01 -20.92 18.37
N ALA A 409 -11.69 -21.81 19.12
CA ALA A 409 -12.09 -21.65 20.51
C ALA A 409 -11.69 -22.86 21.40
N ALA A 410 -11.33 -24.00 20.80
CA ALA A 410 -11.10 -25.26 21.53
C ALA A 410 -9.62 -25.57 21.88
N GLN A 411 -8.64 -24.90 21.26
CA GLN A 411 -7.20 -25.19 21.44
C GLN A 411 -6.48 -24.24 22.41
N ALA A 412 -7.19 -23.30 23.05
CA ALA A 412 -6.64 -22.44 24.10
C ALA A 412 -6.70 -23.06 25.52
N ALA A 413 -7.16 -24.31 25.66
CA ALA A 413 -7.57 -24.90 26.93
C ALA A 413 -6.99 -26.32 27.20
N ALA A 414 -5.84 -26.66 26.61
CA ALA A 414 -5.20 -27.96 26.83
C ALA A 414 -3.66 -27.94 26.65
N MET A 415 -2.92 -27.36 27.61
CA MET A 415 -1.47 -27.57 27.74
C MET A 415 -1.11 -27.92 29.20
N PRO A 416 -0.48 -29.08 29.47
CA PRO A 416 0.03 -29.41 30.80
C PRO A 416 1.37 -28.71 31.07
N ALA A 417 1.58 -28.21 32.28
CA ALA A 417 2.85 -27.60 32.69
C ALA A 417 3.90 -28.68 33.01
N LEU A 418 5.13 -28.51 32.50
CA LEU A 418 6.29 -29.35 32.84
C LEU A 418 7.59 -28.54 32.88
N ALA A 419 8.37 -28.75 33.95
CA ALA A 419 9.74 -28.29 34.14
C ALA A 419 10.38 -29.12 35.28
N PRO A 420 11.71 -29.10 35.46
CA PRO A 420 12.69 -29.53 34.47
C PRO A 420 13.68 -30.56 35.06
N GLY A 421 14.30 -31.42 34.24
CA GLY A 421 15.38 -32.29 34.76
C GLY A 421 16.00 -33.30 33.80
N SER A 422 17.28 -33.58 34.04
CA SER A 422 18.13 -34.64 33.46
C SER A 422 18.38 -34.62 31.94
N ALA A 423 19.66 -34.63 31.57
CA ALA A 423 20.15 -35.00 30.24
C ALA A 423 20.96 -36.30 30.34
N PRO A 424 21.00 -37.15 29.30
CA PRO A 424 22.04 -38.15 29.16
C PRO A 424 22.78 -38.14 27.81
N ALA A 425 24.10 -38.24 27.91
CA ALA A 425 25.08 -38.91 27.03
C ALA A 425 25.01 -38.80 25.48
N ALA A 426 26.20 -38.65 24.88
CA ALA A 426 26.40 -38.69 23.43
C ALA A 426 26.50 -40.12 22.86
N ALA A 427 26.24 -40.24 21.56
CA ALA A 427 26.61 -41.38 20.71
C ALA A 427 27.43 -40.88 19.50
N ALA A 428 28.29 -41.74 18.92
CA ALA A 428 29.36 -41.31 18.02
C ALA A 428 29.01 -41.30 16.51
N MET A 429 29.85 -40.61 15.74
CA MET A 429 29.89 -40.61 14.27
C MET A 429 30.00 -42.02 13.67
N PRO A 430 29.61 -42.19 12.39
CA PRO A 430 30.67 -42.45 11.42
C PRO A 430 30.61 -41.60 10.13
N ALA A 431 31.78 -41.43 9.53
CA ALA A 431 32.06 -40.93 8.19
C ALA A 431 33.36 -41.64 7.69
N PRO A 432 33.82 -41.51 6.42
CA PRO A 432 33.25 -40.77 5.29
C PRO A 432 33.18 -41.59 3.97
N THR A 433 32.66 -40.97 2.89
CA THR A 433 33.08 -41.26 1.50
C THR A 433 33.15 -39.96 0.69
N PRO A 434 34.29 -39.61 0.06
CA PRO A 434 34.40 -38.41 -0.76
C PRO A 434 33.86 -38.62 -2.18
N LEU A 435 33.26 -37.58 -2.76
CA LEU A 435 32.91 -37.53 -4.20
C LEU A 435 34.04 -36.87 -5.02
N PRO A 436 34.15 -37.16 -6.34
CA PRO A 436 35.26 -36.67 -7.15
C PRO A 436 35.20 -35.16 -7.43
N VAL A 437 36.37 -34.51 -7.46
CA VAL A 437 36.51 -33.11 -7.88
C VAL A 437 36.53 -33.04 -9.42
N PRO A 438 35.68 -32.20 -10.07
CA PRO A 438 35.76 -31.98 -11.52
C PRO A 438 37.00 -31.16 -11.89
N THR A 439 37.72 -31.59 -12.93
CA THR A 439 38.90 -30.88 -13.45
C THR A 439 38.51 -29.60 -14.19
N PRO A 440 39.29 -28.50 -14.08
CA PRO A 440 39.01 -27.26 -14.79
C PRO A 440 39.21 -27.41 -16.31
N MET A 441 38.29 -26.86 -17.10
CA MET A 441 38.48 -26.72 -18.55
C MET A 441 39.39 -25.52 -18.88
N PRO A 442 40.16 -25.56 -19.98
CA PRO A 442 41.00 -24.45 -20.40
C PRO A 442 40.18 -23.23 -20.84
N ALA A 443 40.70 -22.03 -20.59
CA ALA A 443 40.05 -20.77 -20.95
C ALA A 443 40.04 -20.55 -22.48
N PRO A 444 39.00 -19.91 -23.04
CA PRO A 444 38.93 -19.58 -24.47
C PRO A 444 39.92 -18.49 -24.85
N VAL A 445 40.55 -18.65 -26.02
CA VAL A 445 41.49 -17.67 -26.59
C VAL A 445 40.70 -16.50 -27.20
N PRO A 446 41.07 -15.22 -26.95
CA PRO A 446 40.36 -14.08 -27.51
C PRO A 446 40.60 -13.92 -29.01
N VAL A 447 39.51 -13.82 -29.78
CA VAL A 447 39.54 -13.48 -31.21
C VAL A 447 39.47 -11.95 -31.37
N PRO A 448 40.28 -11.31 -32.24
CA PRO A 448 40.25 -9.86 -32.41
C PRO A 448 38.96 -9.38 -33.08
N ALA A 449 38.33 -8.34 -32.52
CA ALA A 449 37.22 -7.65 -33.17
C ALA A 449 37.74 -6.63 -34.21
N PRO A 450 37.12 -6.52 -35.40
CA PRO A 450 37.49 -5.51 -36.40
C PRO A 450 37.03 -4.11 -35.99
N MET A 451 37.87 -3.09 -36.24
CA MET A 451 37.53 -1.69 -36.01
C MET A 451 36.61 -1.12 -37.12
N PRO A 452 35.55 -0.36 -36.77
CA PRO A 452 34.98 0.65 -37.65
C PRO A 452 35.88 1.90 -37.71
N ALA A 453 35.88 2.61 -38.83
CA ALA A 453 36.77 3.75 -39.07
C ALA A 453 36.28 5.07 -38.43
N ALA A 454 37.18 6.07 -38.38
CA ALA A 454 36.93 7.39 -37.80
C ALA A 454 35.98 8.27 -38.62
N ALA A 455 35.46 9.33 -37.98
CA ALA A 455 34.42 10.21 -38.51
C ALA A 455 34.90 11.15 -39.64
N SER A 456 33.96 11.52 -40.53
CA SER A 456 34.08 12.64 -41.47
C SER A 456 33.19 13.80 -41.06
N MET A 457 33.78 14.96 -40.76
CA MET A 457 33.05 16.23 -40.51
C MET A 457 32.51 16.80 -41.82
N GLY A 458 31.27 17.33 -41.83
CA GLY A 458 30.71 17.98 -43.02
C GLY A 458 29.35 18.65 -42.80
N GLY A 459 29.23 19.90 -43.26
CA GLY A 459 28.03 20.73 -43.31
C GLY A 459 28.41 22.19 -43.63
N PRO A 460 27.46 23.14 -43.81
CA PRO A 460 26.00 23.01 -43.78
C PRO A 460 25.34 23.57 -45.07
N MET A 461 24.08 24.02 -44.98
CA MET A 461 23.28 24.84 -45.93
C MET A 461 22.49 24.13 -47.05
N GLY A 462 21.23 24.57 -47.22
CA GLY A 462 20.29 24.16 -48.28
C GLY A 462 18.82 24.29 -47.84
N ALA A 463 18.13 25.35 -48.27
CA ALA A 463 16.74 25.65 -47.86
C ALA A 463 15.70 25.25 -48.94
N PRO A 464 14.42 24.99 -48.58
CA PRO A 464 13.40 24.50 -49.51
C PRO A 464 12.61 25.61 -50.23
N MET A 465 12.08 25.27 -51.42
CA MET A 465 10.99 25.96 -52.13
C MET A 465 9.68 25.18 -51.82
N GLY A 466 8.49 25.79 -51.66
CA GLY A 466 7.73 26.61 -52.63
C GLY A 466 6.97 25.68 -53.59
N VAL A 467 5.65 25.74 -53.84
CA VAL A 467 4.59 26.79 -53.75
C VAL A 467 3.19 26.06 -53.81
N PRO A 468 2.00 26.69 -53.87
CA PRO A 468 1.49 27.98 -53.36
C PRO A 468 0.17 27.84 -52.53
N MET A 469 -0.49 28.96 -52.20
CA MET A 469 -1.82 29.08 -51.57
C MET A 469 -2.58 30.24 -52.23
N GLN A 470 -3.92 30.17 -52.42
CA GLN A 470 -4.92 31.26 -52.21
C GLN A 470 -6.38 30.86 -52.61
N PRO A 471 -7.43 31.63 -52.19
CA PRO A 471 -8.85 31.20 -52.11
C PRO A 471 -9.79 31.83 -53.19
N PRO A 472 -11.15 31.72 -53.10
CA PRO A 472 -11.93 32.75 -52.36
C PRO A 472 -13.32 32.36 -51.74
N MET A 473 -13.77 33.21 -50.80
CA MET A 473 -15.16 33.62 -50.41
C MET A 473 -16.37 32.66 -50.32
N GLY A 474 -17.22 32.87 -49.28
CA GLY A 474 -18.65 32.51 -49.29
C GLY A 474 -19.37 32.51 -47.93
N ASN A 475 -20.23 33.51 -47.64
CA ASN A 475 -21.18 33.57 -46.51
C ASN A 475 -22.31 34.54 -46.90
N PRO A 476 -23.61 34.31 -46.60
CA PRO A 476 -24.25 34.99 -45.43
C PRO A 476 -25.50 34.29 -44.80
N PHE A 477 -26.10 34.96 -43.80
CA PHE A 477 -27.43 34.73 -43.16
C PHE A 477 -27.56 33.55 -42.16
N ALA A 478 -28.30 33.66 -41.03
CA ALA A 478 -28.99 34.81 -40.41
C ALA A 478 -29.19 34.60 -38.89
N SER A 479 -29.45 35.70 -38.15
CA SER A 479 -29.96 35.70 -36.76
C SER A 479 -31.27 36.50 -36.67
N PRO A 480 -32.08 36.29 -35.61
CA PRO A 480 -32.87 37.37 -35.01
C PRO A 480 -32.51 37.64 -33.53
N MET A 481 -33.04 38.73 -32.98
CA MET A 481 -32.61 39.36 -31.70
C MET A 481 -33.52 39.07 -30.49
N GLY A 482 -33.01 39.36 -29.28
CA GLY A 482 -33.80 39.63 -28.05
C GLY A 482 -32.98 40.36 -26.97
N GLN A 483 -33.46 41.53 -26.50
CA GLN A 483 -32.87 42.41 -25.46
C GLN A 483 -33.94 43.45 -24.99
N PRO A 484 -33.69 44.37 -24.01
CA PRO A 484 -32.53 44.61 -23.12
C PRO A 484 -32.79 44.07 -21.68
N VAL A 485 -32.44 44.58 -20.47
CA VAL A 485 -31.88 45.83 -19.85
C VAL A 485 -31.19 45.41 -18.51
N GLY A 486 -30.20 46.07 -17.87
CA GLY A 486 -29.31 47.19 -18.27
C GLY A 486 -28.93 48.15 -17.11
N ALA A 487 -27.61 48.27 -16.82
CA ALA A 487 -26.92 49.32 -16.01
C ALA A 487 -27.11 49.35 -14.46
N PRO A 488 -26.24 50.03 -13.65
CA PRO A 488 -24.91 50.64 -13.91
C PRO A 488 -23.78 50.20 -12.91
N MET A 489 -22.61 50.86 -12.98
CA MET A 489 -21.38 50.62 -12.17
C MET A 489 -21.32 51.36 -10.82
N GLY A 490 -20.32 51.02 -9.98
CA GLY A 490 -19.80 51.85 -8.88
C GLY A 490 -18.27 51.79 -8.76
N GLN A 491 -17.62 52.86 -8.28
CA GLN A 491 -16.15 52.99 -8.13
C GLN A 491 -15.66 52.79 -6.68
N PRO A 492 -14.40 52.39 -6.46
CA PRO A 492 -13.73 52.46 -5.14
C PRO A 492 -12.95 53.79 -4.94
N PRO A 493 -12.89 54.35 -3.72
CA PRO A 493 -12.04 55.50 -3.40
C PRO A 493 -10.60 55.11 -3.00
N MET A 494 -9.67 56.06 -3.06
CA MET A 494 -8.25 55.87 -2.70
C MET A 494 -7.91 56.26 -1.24
N GLY A 495 -6.85 55.66 -0.69
CA GLY A 495 -6.25 56.05 0.61
C GLY A 495 -4.86 55.43 0.84
N MET A 496 -3.81 56.25 0.79
CA MET A 496 -2.39 55.94 1.11
C MET A 496 -2.09 56.18 2.62
N PRO A 497 -0.89 55.88 3.19
CA PRO A 497 0.38 55.45 2.58
C PRO A 497 1.06 54.21 3.22
N ALA A 498 2.26 53.85 2.74
CA ALA A 498 3.13 52.80 3.27
C ALA A 498 4.40 53.35 3.96
N PRO A 499 5.12 52.53 4.76
CA PRO A 499 6.50 52.81 5.18
C PRO A 499 7.53 51.77 4.70
N SER A 500 8.76 52.24 4.43
CA SER A 500 10.00 51.48 4.19
C SER A 500 11.21 52.38 4.52
N PRO A 501 12.41 51.84 4.76
CA PRO A 501 12.79 50.57 5.40
C PRO A 501 13.55 50.84 6.74
N ALA A 502 14.25 49.85 7.30
CA ALA A 502 15.19 50.03 8.41
C ALA A 502 16.49 49.25 8.15
N ASP A 503 17.63 49.81 8.57
CA ASP A 503 18.97 49.36 8.18
C ASP A 503 19.60 48.27 9.04
N GLY A 504 20.45 47.49 8.37
CA GLY A 504 21.73 46.89 8.80
C GLY A 504 22.05 46.63 10.27
N LEU A 505 22.46 45.37 10.54
CA LEU A 505 23.38 45.03 11.63
C LEU A 505 24.52 44.12 11.11
N GLN A 506 25.74 44.37 11.57
CA GLN A 506 26.91 43.49 11.41
C GLN A 506 27.26 42.80 12.74
N ALA A 507 28.15 41.82 12.68
CA ALA A 507 28.55 40.98 13.81
C ALA A 507 29.58 41.64 14.76
N VAL A 508 29.83 41.02 15.92
CA VAL A 508 31.14 40.83 16.59
C VAL A 508 30.98 39.74 17.69
N ALA A 509 32.07 39.21 18.25
CA ALA A 509 32.10 37.87 18.86
C ALA A 509 32.80 37.73 20.24
N GLN A 510 32.67 36.53 20.82
CA GLN A 510 33.63 35.81 21.70
C GLN A 510 33.79 36.11 23.23
N THR A 511 34.36 35.09 23.90
CA THR A 511 34.86 34.97 25.30
C THR A 511 33.81 34.73 26.41
N GLY A 512 34.05 33.91 27.46
CA GLY A 512 35.21 33.05 27.78
C GLY A 512 34.99 32.12 29.01
N MET A 513 35.91 31.15 29.23
CA MET A 513 36.00 30.17 30.36
C MET A 513 37.07 30.62 31.40
N PRO A 514 37.37 29.94 32.56
CA PRO A 514 36.98 28.60 33.10
C PRO A 514 36.41 28.69 34.56
N GLY A 515 36.57 27.79 35.57
CA GLY A 515 37.33 26.54 35.78
C GLY A 515 37.32 26.00 37.24
N LEU A 516 38.09 24.92 37.51
CA LEU A 516 38.32 24.17 38.79
C LEU A 516 37.10 23.37 39.36
N ALA A 517 37.17 22.14 39.94
CA ALA A 517 38.17 21.29 40.65
C ALA A 517 38.31 21.56 42.18
N ALA A 518 38.53 20.61 43.10
CA ALA A 518 38.37 19.13 43.18
C ALA A 518 38.64 18.65 44.66
N ALA A 519 38.14 17.48 45.13
CA ALA A 519 38.57 16.79 46.38
C ALA A 519 37.94 15.37 46.55
N ALA A 520 38.41 14.55 47.51
CA ALA A 520 37.99 13.14 47.67
C ALA A 520 38.12 12.54 49.11
N ASN A 521 37.63 11.28 49.26
CA ASN A 521 38.05 10.21 50.20
C ASN A 521 37.54 10.20 51.67
N ARG A 522 36.83 9.12 52.07
CA ARG A 522 37.28 8.08 53.06
C ARG A 522 36.26 6.92 53.25
N ARG A 523 36.68 5.85 53.94
CA ARG A 523 35.98 4.54 54.13
C ARG A 523 35.24 4.42 55.48
N GLY A 524 34.24 3.53 55.56
CA GLY A 524 33.67 3.00 56.82
C GLY A 524 32.70 1.83 56.61
N MET A 525 32.69 0.84 57.51
CA MET A 525 31.83 -0.36 57.55
C MET A 525 32.02 -1.08 58.91
N PRO A 526 31.16 -2.03 59.34
CA PRO A 526 29.71 -2.23 59.10
C PRO A 526 28.90 -2.40 60.42
N ALA A 527 27.56 -2.33 60.41
CA ALA A 527 26.73 -3.04 61.43
C ALA A 527 25.22 -3.18 61.09
N ALA A 528 24.63 -4.24 61.66
CA ALA A 528 23.22 -4.61 61.82
C ALA A 528 22.05 -3.60 61.62
N GLY A 529 21.07 -4.03 60.82
CA GLY A 529 19.70 -4.28 61.30
C GLY A 529 18.84 -3.12 61.82
N GLY A 530 18.13 -2.43 60.92
CA GLY A 530 17.00 -1.56 61.29
C GLY A 530 16.44 -0.80 60.08
N LEU A 531 15.13 -0.89 59.84
CA LEU A 531 14.46 -0.07 58.82
C LEU A 531 14.22 1.33 59.39
N THR A 532 14.74 2.36 58.72
CA THR A 532 14.56 3.77 59.11
C THR A 532 13.56 4.47 58.18
N ALA A 533 13.09 5.65 58.58
CA ALA A 533 11.91 6.34 58.03
C ALA A 533 12.03 6.85 56.56
N ALA A 534 13.02 6.41 55.79
CA ALA A 534 13.20 6.75 54.38
C ALA A 534 12.43 5.85 53.40
N GLN A 535 11.76 4.79 53.87
CA GLN A 535 10.97 3.88 53.01
C GLN A 535 9.56 4.41 52.64
N VAL A 536 9.19 5.62 53.07
CA VAL A 536 7.88 6.23 52.79
C VAL A 536 8.05 7.60 52.12
N ARG A 537 7.67 7.67 50.84
CA ARG A 537 7.73 8.81 49.88
C ARG A 537 9.04 8.97 49.09
N GLY A 538 8.90 9.32 47.80
CA GLY A 538 9.93 10.09 47.08
C GLY A 538 10.73 9.40 45.96
N ARG A 539 10.07 8.89 44.91
CA ARG A 539 10.72 8.74 43.59
C ARG A 539 9.95 9.49 42.51
N THR A 540 10.28 10.77 42.36
CA THR A 540 9.88 11.63 41.25
C THR A 540 11.09 11.95 40.38
N GLN A 541 11.50 10.96 39.58
CA GLN A 541 12.31 11.14 38.38
C GLN A 541 11.72 10.24 37.29
N PRO A 542 11.60 10.69 36.04
CA PRO A 542 11.22 9.83 34.94
C PRO A 542 12.29 8.75 34.71
N ALA A 543 11.88 7.60 34.17
CA ALA A 543 12.83 6.63 33.61
C ALA A 543 13.61 7.28 32.45
N PRO A 544 14.84 6.83 32.16
CA PRO A 544 15.53 7.26 30.94
C PRO A 544 14.67 6.90 29.72
N VAL A 545 14.48 7.88 28.84
CA VAL A 545 13.87 7.63 27.53
C VAL A 545 14.80 6.67 26.77
N PRO A 546 14.30 5.57 26.18
CA PRO A 546 15.13 4.73 25.33
C PRO A 546 15.67 5.57 24.17
N GLU A 547 16.90 5.30 23.71
CA GLU A 547 17.39 5.91 22.48
C GLU A 547 16.40 5.61 21.34
N PRO A 548 16.11 6.58 20.45
CA PRO A 548 15.14 6.39 19.39
C PRO A 548 15.61 5.25 18.50
N THR A 549 14.87 4.13 18.52
CA THR A 549 15.06 3.03 17.57
C THR A 549 14.92 3.61 16.17
N GLY A 550 15.99 3.57 15.40
CA GLY A 550 16.05 4.16 14.07
C GLY A 550 14.96 3.61 13.15
N TRP A 551 14.69 4.34 12.06
CA TRP A 551 13.68 3.92 11.09
C TRP A 551 13.95 2.47 10.61
N PRO A 552 12.95 1.58 10.55
CA PRO A 552 13.22 0.18 10.26
C PRO A 552 13.64 0.00 8.80
N ALA A 553 14.69 -0.80 8.57
CA ALA A 553 15.15 -1.11 7.22
C ALA A 553 14.11 -1.95 6.46
N ALA A 554 14.09 -1.84 5.12
CA ALA A 554 13.09 -2.51 4.28
C ALA A 554 13.16 -4.05 4.27
N GLY A 555 14.17 -4.64 4.93
CA GLY A 555 14.31 -6.07 5.24
C GLY A 555 14.80 -6.35 6.67
N ALA A 556 14.53 -5.44 7.62
CA ALA A 556 14.75 -5.65 9.06
C ALA A 556 13.59 -5.07 9.91
N MET A 557 12.34 -5.27 9.46
CA MET A 557 11.15 -4.55 9.96
C MET A 557 10.53 -5.14 11.24
N TYR A 558 10.96 -6.31 11.72
CA TYR A 558 10.23 -7.05 12.76
C TYR A 558 11.15 -7.59 13.87
N ASN A 559 11.68 -6.68 14.70
CA ASN A 559 12.48 -7.06 15.86
C ASN A 559 12.13 -6.26 17.13
N GLN A 560 11.17 -6.77 17.90
CA GLN A 560 11.14 -6.61 19.35
C GLN A 560 10.51 -7.86 19.97
N GLN A 561 11.19 -8.43 20.97
CA GLN A 561 10.75 -9.67 21.62
C GLN A 561 9.56 -9.39 22.55
N VAL A 562 8.56 -10.28 22.52
CA VAL A 562 7.55 -10.34 23.58
C VAL A 562 8.21 -10.83 24.86
N VAL A 563 8.03 -10.09 25.95
CA VAL A 563 8.46 -10.39 27.32
C VAL A 563 7.23 -10.41 28.23
#